data_AF-A0A8D8C4W5-F1
#
_entry.id   AF-A0A8D8C4W5-F1
#
_cell.length_a   1.000
_cell.length_b   1.000
_cell.length_c   1.000
_cell.angle_alpha   90.00
_cell.angle_beta   90.00
_cell.angle_gamma   90.00
#
_symmetry.space_group_name_H-M   'P 1'
#
loop_
_entity.id
_entity.type
_entity.pdbx_description
1 polymer ?
#
loop_
_entity_poly.entity_id
_entity_poly.type
_entity_poly.pdbx_seq_one_letter_code
_entity_poly.pdbx_strand_id
1 'polypeptide(L)'
;VGLNACECFSGFRETVESHVCMPECDPDIADCGSGTCVGPNRCDCVEGFIFEGNRCIPRCDSTCINGACTKPNTCTCKEGFVNSPANPSECVPFCSSECQNGTCVGPDTCQCLPGYQQSHTEANSCEPSCDSKFVDIANGDCIAPNVLQC
;
A
#
# COMPACT_ATOMS: atom_id res chain seq x y z
N VAL A 1 -7.68 50.40 -29.22
CA VAL A 1 -8.32 49.21 -28.63
C VAL A 1 -9.43 48.80 -29.60
N GLY A 2 -9.23 47.70 -30.34
CA GLY A 2 -10.11 47.29 -31.43
C GLY A 2 -11.39 46.63 -30.91
N LEU A 3 -12.50 46.86 -31.61
CA LEU A 3 -13.80 46.25 -31.31
C LEU A 3 -13.69 44.72 -31.37
N ASN A 4 -14.18 44.04 -30.32
CA ASN A 4 -14.27 42.57 -30.13
C ASN A 4 -12.99 41.84 -29.67
N ALA A 5 -12.46 42.21 -28.50
CA ALA A 5 -11.44 41.41 -27.79
C ALA A 5 -11.94 41.09 -26.37
N CYS A 6 -11.82 39.82 -25.94
CA CYS A 6 -12.11 39.39 -24.58
C CYS A 6 -10.82 39.32 -23.77
N GLU A 7 -10.68 40.19 -22.77
CA GLU A 7 -9.58 40.08 -21.80
C GLU A 7 -9.95 39.08 -20.70
N CYS A 8 -9.20 38.00 -20.60
CA CYS A 8 -9.40 36.98 -19.57
C CYS A 8 -8.84 37.39 -18.21
N PHE A 9 -9.51 36.97 -17.14
CA PHE A 9 -8.98 37.09 -15.78
C PHE A 9 -7.73 36.22 -15.61
N SER A 10 -6.89 36.54 -14.61
CA SER A 10 -5.69 35.76 -14.29
C SER A 10 -6.03 34.27 -14.07
N GLY A 11 -5.25 33.39 -14.70
CA GLY A 11 -5.46 31.94 -14.68
C GLY A 11 -6.53 31.45 -15.65
N PHE A 12 -6.91 32.26 -16.64
CA PHE A 12 -7.75 31.87 -17.76
C PHE A 12 -7.10 32.31 -19.07
N ARG A 13 -7.24 31.49 -20.11
CA ARG A 13 -6.72 31.77 -21.45
C ARG A 13 -7.84 31.81 -22.49
N GLU A 14 -7.70 32.69 -23.47
CA GLU A 14 -8.65 32.80 -24.57
C GLU A 14 -8.53 31.58 -25.50
N THR A 15 -9.67 31.03 -25.92
CA THR A 15 -9.71 29.96 -26.92
C THR A 15 -9.50 30.50 -28.33
N VAL A 16 -8.89 29.71 -29.20
CA VAL A 16 -8.61 30.07 -30.60
C VAL A 16 -9.89 30.27 -31.44
N GLU A 17 -11.05 29.80 -30.94
CA GLU A 17 -12.27 29.68 -31.75
C GLU A 17 -13.46 30.53 -31.29
N SER A 18 -13.45 31.24 -30.14
CA SER A 18 -14.74 31.81 -29.67
C SER A 18 -14.73 32.94 -28.62
N HIS A 19 -13.63 33.66 -28.35
CA HIS A 19 -13.59 34.68 -27.29
C HIS A 19 -14.02 34.14 -25.91
N VAL A 20 -13.81 32.84 -25.68
CA VAL A 20 -14.15 32.17 -24.42
C VAL A 20 -12.89 32.06 -23.59
N CYS A 21 -12.95 32.51 -22.34
CA CYS A 21 -11.88 32.33 -21.38
C CYS A 21 -12.02 30.97 -20.71
N MET A 22 -11.11 30.04 -21.06
CA MET A 22 -11.02 28.74 -20.43
C MET A 22 -10.04 28.77 -19.26
N PRO A 23 -10.30 28.00 -18.18
CA PRO A 23 -9.37 27.92 -17.05
C PRO A 23 -8.02 27.35 -17.48
N GLU A 24 -6.98 27.84 -16.84
CA GLU A 24 -5.60 27.41 -17.02
C GLU A 24 -5.15 26.59 -15.80
N CYS A 25 -4.63 25.40 -16.09
CA CYS A 25 -3.96 24.56 -15.11
C CYS A 25 -2.52 24.42 -15.58
N ASP A 26 -1.60 25.00 -14.80
CA ASP A 26 -0.17 24.89 -15.03
C ASP A 26 0.26 23.45 -14.68
N PRO A 27 0.86 22.69 -15.62
CA PRO A 27 1.28 21.31 -15.36
C PRO A 27 2.33 21.17 -14.25
N ASP A 28 3.05 22.25 -13.91
CA ASP A 28 4.00 22.28 -12.80
C ASP A 28 3.31 22.53 -11.44
N ILE A 29 2.05 23.00 -11.44
CA ILE A 29 1.27 23.33 -10.23
C ILE A 29 0.13 22.34 -10.00
N ALA A 30 -0.61 21.97 -11.04
CA ALA A 30 -1.81 21.13 -10.96
C ALA A 30 -1.83 20.03 -12.03
N ASP A 31 -2.06 18.80 -11.59
CA ASP A 31 -2.21 17.64 -12.47
C ASP A 31 -3.67 17.17 -12.46
N CYS A 32 -4.41 17.59 -13.48
CA CYS A 32 -5.80 17.20 -13.71
C CYS A 32 -5.94 15.89 -14.49
N GLY A 33 -4.94 15.01 -14.57
CA GLY A 33 -4.99 13.79 -15.40
C GLY A 33 -6.24 12.91 -15.20
N SER A 34 -6.80 12.87 -13.98
CA SER A 34 -8.07 12.18 -13.65
C SER A 34 -9.24 13.17 -13.42
N GLY A 35 -9.28 14.25 -14.20
CA GLY A 35 -10.28 15.30 -14.08
C GLY A 35 -10.23 16.29 -15.24
N THR A 36 -10.96 17.39 -15.08
CA THR A 36 -10.97 18.52 -16.02
C THR A 36 -10.58 19.79 -15.29
N CYS A 37 -9.80 20.66 -15.93
CA CYS A 37 -9.50 21.97 -15.38
C CYS A 37 -10.78 22.83 -15.36
N VAL A 38 -11.21 23.29 -14.18
CA VAL A 38 -12.45 24.08 -14.00
C VAL A 38 -12.18 25.45 -13.38
N GLY A 39 -10.95 25.72 -12.98
CA GLY A 39 -10.49 27.02 -12.49
C GLY A 39 -8.96 27.07 -12.47
N PRO A 40 -8.36 28.23 -12.14
CA PRO A 40 -6.92 28.39 -12.05
C PRO A 40 -6.31 27.32 -11.12
N ASN A 41 -5.55 26.39 -11.69
CA ASN A 41 -4.94 25.26 -10.99
C ASN A 41 -5.92 24.41 -10.16
N ARG A 42 -7.20 24.37 -10.57
CA ARG A 42 -8.27 23.61 -9.90
C ARG A 42 -8.91 22.62 -10.84
N CYS A 43 -8.94 21.35 -10.42
CA CYS A 43 -9.52 20.26 -11.18
C CYS A 43 -10.90 19.86 -10.63
N ASP A 44 -11.82 19.54 -11.53
CA ASP A 44 -13.02 18.76 -11.23
C ASP A 44 -12.72 17.30 -11.57
N CYS A 45 -12.66 16.45 -10.56
CA CYS A 45 -12.19 15.08 -10.69
C CYS A 45 -13.29 14.15 -11.17
N VAL A 46 -12.92 13.13 -11.94
CA VAL A 46 -13.87 12.09 -12.36
C VAL A 46 -14.37 11.27 -11.16
N GLU A 47 -15.47 10.54 -11.35
CA GLU A 47 -16.05 9.72 -10.29
C GLU A 47 -15.02 8.77 -9.67
N GLY A 48 -15.02 8.70 -8.33
CA GLY A 48 -14.06 7.90 -7.58
C GLY A 48 -12.72 8.58 -7.31
N PHE A 49 -12.52 9.83 -7.71
CA PHE A 49 -11.34 10.64 -7.41
C PHE A 49 -11.72 11.88 -6.60
N ILE A 50 -10.76 12.40 -5.83
CA ILE A 50 -10.89 13.63 -5.05
C ILE A 50 -9.74 14.57 -5.36
N PHE A 51 -10.01 15.87 -5.30
CA PHE A 51 -8.98 16.89 -5.51
C PHE A 51 -8.21 17.13 -4.20
N GLU A 52 -6.95 16.70 -4.16
CA GLU A 52 -6.05 16.88 -3.02
C GLU A 52 -4.63 17.17 -3.52
N GLY A 53 -3.94 18.13 -2.90
CA GLY A 53 -2.56 18.48 -3.28
C GLY A 53 -2.40 18.93 -4.73
N ASN A 54 -3.38 19.67 -5.26
CA ASN A 54 -3.48 20.11 -6.66
C ASN A 54 -3.60 18.97 -7.70
N ARG A 55 -4.04 17.79 -7.27
CA ARG A 55 -4.17 16.63 -8.15
C ARG A 55 -5.46 15.90 -7.89
N CYS A 56 -5.97 15.22 -8.90
CA CYS A 56 -7.03 14.24 -8.71
C CYS A 56 -6.42 12.92 -8.25
N ILE A 57 -6.60 12.58 -6.98
CA ILE A 57 -6.14 11.32 -6.40
C ILE A 57 -7.29 10.32 -6.24
N PRO A 58 -7.05 9.01 -6.32
CA PRO A 58 -8.08 8.01 -6.13
C PRO A 58 -8.67 8.07 -4.72
N ARG A 59 -9.98 7.91 -4.61
CA ARG A 59 -10.69 7.79 -3.33
C ARG A 59 -10.80 6.34 -2.92
N CYS A 60 -10.39 6.03 -1.69
CA CYS A 60 -10.72 4.77 -1.03
C CYS A 60 -11.58 5.09 0.21
N ASP A 61 -12.71 4.40 0.36
CA ASP A 61 -13.61 4.58 1.50
C ASP A 61 -13.01 4.04 2.81
N SER A 62 -12.08 3.09 2.69
CA SER A 62 -11.27 2.55 3.78
C SER A 62 -9.80 2.88 3.57
N THR A 63 -9.07 3.10 4.66
CA THR A 63 -7.61 3.29 4.61
C THR A 63 -6.91 1.99 4.21
N CYS A 64 -6.00 2.07 3.23
CA CYS A 64 -5.18 0.94 2.82
C CYS A 64 -4.06 0.66 3.84
N ILE A 65 -4.17 -0.45 4.59
CA ILE A 65 -3.14 -0.88 5.55
C ILE A 65 -2.02 -1.61 4.79
N ASN A 66 -0.76 -1.21 5.01
CA ASN A 66 0.43 -1.72 4.27
C ASN A 66 0.30 -1.62 2.74
N GLY A 67 -0.45 -0.64 2.25
CA GLY A 67 -0.66 -0.38 0.83
C GLY A 67 -0.87 1.10 0.55
N ALA A 68 -1.24 1.40 -0.69
CA ALA A 68 -1.64 2.72 -1.14
C ALA A 68 -2.93 2.63 -1.98
N CYS A 69 -3.77 3.66 -1.90
CA CYS A 69 -4.94 3.79 -2.76
C CYS A 69 -4.47 4.26 -4.14
N THR A 70 -4.42 3.35 -5.12
CA THR A 70 -3.91 3.64 -6.47
C THR A 70 -5.00 3.71 -7.51
N LYS A 71 -6.19 3.18 -7.20
CA LYS A 71 -7.42 3.32 -7.99
C LYS A 71 -8.61 3.46 -7.04
N PRO A 72 -9.76 3.96 -7.52
CA PRO A 72 -10.94 4.09 -6.69
C PRO A 72 -11.26 2.78 -5.96
N ASN A 73 -11.37 2.85 -4.64
CA ASN A 73 -11.64 1.71 -3.75
C ASN A 73 -10.74 0.49 -3.95
N THR A 74 -9.50 0.70 -4.44
CA THR A 74 -8.54 -0.38 -4.70
C THR A 74 -7.21 -0.06 -4.04
N CYS A 75 -6.79 -0.95 -3.12
CA CYS A 75 -5.50 -0.90 -2.47
C CYS A 75 -4.46 -1.72 -3.23
N THR A 76 -3.37 -1.07 -3.65
CA THR A 76 -2.17 -1.76 -4.12
C THR A 76 -1.23 -1.94 -2.94
N CYS A 77 -0.85 -3.19 -2.68
CA CYS A 77 0.03 -3.54 -1.57
C CYS A 77 1.47 -3.07 -1.80
N LYS A 78 2.15 -2.75 -0.71
CA LYS A 78 3.60 -2.48 -0.72
C LYS A 78 4.35 -3.74 -1.11
N GLU A 79 5.59 -3.57 -1.54
CA GLU A 79 6.49 -4.68 -1.84
C GLU A 79 6.60 -5.65 -0.65
N GLY A 80 6.51 -6.95 -0.93
CA GLY A 80 6.51 -7.99 0.11
C GLY A 80 5.18 -8.18 0.84
N PHE A 81 4.10 -7.52 0.40
CA PHE A 81 2.74 -7.72 0.92
C PHE A 81 1.76 -8.11 -0.19
N VAL A 82 0.68 -8.79 0.20
CA VAL A 82 -0.39 -9.24 -0.69
C VAL A 82 -1.76 -8.91 -0.09
N ASN A 83 -2.80 -8.80 -0.91
CA ASN A 83 -4.14 -8.50 -0.41
C ASN A 83 -4.62 -9.58 0.56
N SER A 84 -5.15 -9.16 1.70
CA SER A 84 -5.77 -10.07 2.66
C SER A 84 -7.02 -10.70 2.05
N PRO A 85 -7.16 -12.04 2.14
CA PRO A 85 -8.39 -12.72 1.73
C PRO A 85 -9.62 -12.29 2.54
N ALA A 86 -9.41 -11.80 3.77
CA ALA A 86 -10.49 -11.39 4.67
C ALA A 86 -10.88 -9.92 4.50
N ASN A 87 -9.94 -9.05 4.11
CA ASN A 87 -10.18 -7.62 3.97
C ASN A 87 -9.39 -7.02 2.79
N PRO A 88 -10.05 -6.60 1.70
CA PRO A 88 -9.34 -6.07 0.52
C PRO A 88 -8.62 -4.74 0.77
N SER A 89 -8.94 -4.03 1.87
CA SER A 89 -8.23 -2.81 2.28
C SER A 89 -6.98 -3.07 3.12
N GLU A 90 -6.70 -4.34 3.45
CA GLU A 90 -5.55 -4.74 4.23
C GLU A 90 -4.59 -5.58 3.38
N CYS A 91 -3.32 -5.22 3.43
CA CYS A 91 -2.25 -5.99 2.83
C CYS A 91 -1.50 -6.75 3.94
N VAL A 92 -1.48 -8.07 3.83
CA VAL A 92 -0.79 -8.98 4.75
C VAL A 92 0.60 -9.32 4.22
N PRO A 93 1.58 -9.58 5.09
CA PRO A 93 2.92 -9.95 4.67
C PRO A 93 2.93 -11.20 3.79
N PHE A 94 3.81 -11.22 2.80
CA PHE A 94 4.07 -12.37 1.96
C PHE A 94 5.38 -13.05 2.37
N CYS A 95 5.32 -14.37 2.56
CA CYS A 95 6.49 -15.20 2.73
C CYS A 95 6.55 -16.18 1.54
N SER A 96 7.69 -16.18 0.85
CA SER A 96 7.96 -17.02 -0.33
C SER A 96 7.92 -18.52 -0.02
N SER A 97 8.29 -18.88 1.22
CA SER A 97 8.07 -20.20 1.79
C SER A 97 7.19 -20.08 3.04
N GLU A 98 6.41 -21.11 3.30
CA GLU A 98 5.60 -21.17 4.50
C GLU A 98 6.48 -21.18 5.77
N CYS A 99 6.07 -20.41 6.78
CA CYS A 99 6.73 -20.39 8.09
C CYS A 99 6.41 -21.66 8.88
N GLN A 100 7.30 -22.65 8.88
CA GLN A 100 7.09 -23.87 9.65
C GLN A 100 7.18 -23.59 11.16
N ASN A 101 6.14 -23.97 11.92
CA ASN A 101 5.98 -23.65 13.34
C ASN A 101 6.12 -22.15 13.67
N GLY A 102 5.71 -21.30 12.72
CA GLY A 102 5.76 -19.85 12.85
C GLY A 102 4.57 -19.17 12.19
N THR A 103 4.61 -17.84 12.17
CA THR A 103 3.65 -17.00 11.47
C THR A 103 4.40 -15.95 10.66
N CYS A 104 3.97 -15.70 9.44
CA CYS A 104 4.55 -14.65 8.59
C CYS A 104 4.13 -13.28 9.14
N VAL A 105 5.08 -12.51 9.66
CA VAL A 105 4.83 -11.21 10.31
C VAL A 105 5.43 -10.02 9.55
N GLY A 106 6.26 -10.32 8.55
CA GLY A 106 6.83 -9.35 7.64
C GLY A 106 7.23 -10.04 6.34
N PRO A 107 7.60 -9.28 5.29
CA PRO A 107 8.10 -9.85 4.05
C PRO A 107 9.22 -10.86 4.31
N ASP A 108 9.01 -12.12 3.93
CA ASP A 108 9.93 -13.24 4.17
C ASP A 108 10.45 -13.31 5.63
N THR A 109 9.62 -12.88 6.59
CA THR A 109 9.99 -12.82 8.01
C THR A 109 9.00 -13.62 8.84
N CYS A 110 9.50 -14.72 9.41
CA CYS A 110 8.75 -15.59 10.29
C CYS A 110 8.93 -15.22 11.76
N GLN A 111 7.84 -15.14 12.51
CA GLN A 111 7.85 -15.15 13.96
C GLN A 111 7.52 -16.56 14.45
N CYS A 112 8.42 -17.17 15.21
CA CYS A 112 8.21 -18.51 15.76
C CYS A 112 7.08 -18.54 16.79
N LEU A 113 6.33 -19.64 16.78
CA LEU A 113 5.28 -19.90 17.78
C LEU A 113 5.91 -20.07 19.18
N PRO A 114 5.13 -19.87 20.26
CA PRO A 114 5.62 -20.06 21.62
C PRO A 114 6.23 -21.45 21.82
N GLY A 115 7.43 -21.48 22.41
CA GLY A 115 8.19 -22.73 22.62
C GLY A 115 9.01 -23.17 21.39
N TYR A 116 8.99 -22.41 20.29
CA TYR A 116 9.86 -22.61 19.14
C TYR A 116 10.85 -21.45 19.02
N GLN A 117 11.98 -21.71 18.37
CA GLN A 117 13.05 -20.75 18.11
C GLN A 117 13.46 -20.80 16.65
N GLN A 118 14.06 -19.72 16.16
CA GLN A 118 14.51 -19.63 14.77
C GLN A 118 15.48 -20.78 14.45
N SER A 119 15.23 -21.51 13.37
CA SER A 119 16.16 -22.54 12.91
C SER A 119 17.50 -21.93 12.51
N HIS A 120 18.58 -22.65 12.78
CA HIS A 120 19.93 -22.25 12.38
C HIS A 120 20.24 -22.57 10.91
N THR A 121 19.45 -23.43 10.28
CA THR A 121 19.67 -23.91 8.90
C THR A 121 18.70 -23.26 7.91
N GLU A 122 17.47 -22.97 8.34
CA GLU A 122 16.40 -22.48 7.47
C GLU A 122 15.75 -21.19 8.02
N ALA A 123 15.76 -20.11 7.24
CA ALA A 123 15.18 -18.82 7.65
C ALA A 123 13.65 -18.87 7.85
N ASN A 124 12.96 -19.79 7.16
CA ASN A 124 11.50 -19.94 7.23
C ASN A 124 11.05 -21.08 8.15
N SER A 125 11.95 -21.64 8.96
CA SER A 125 11.65 -22.74 9.86
C SER A 125 11.93 -22.37 11.31
N CYS A 126 11.04 -22.81 12.19
CA CYS A 126 11.18 -22.68 13.63
C CYS A 126 11.29 -24.08 14.25
N GLU A 127 12.40 -24.28 14.96
CA GLU A 127 12.73 -25.52 15.66
C GLU A 127 12.21 -25.49 17.09
N PRO A 128 11.79 -26.63 17.66
CA PRO A 128 11.31 -26.67 19.04
C PRO A 128 12.43 -26.30 20.02
N SER A 129 12.09 -25.46 21.00
CA SER A 129 12.97 -25.09 22.09
C SER A 129 12.84 -26.11 23.23
N CYS A 130 13.95 -26.72 23.60
CA CYS A 130 14.06 -27.60 24.76
C CYS A 130 14.98 -26.93 25.79
N ASP A 131 14.42 -26.52 26.93
CA ASP A 131 15.20 -25.96 28.04
C ASP A 131 15.77 -27.13 28.88
N SER A 132 17.08 -27.12 29.07
CA SER A 132 17.81 -28.13 29.85
C SER A 132 17.38 -28.21 31.32
N LYS A 133 16.63 -27.21 31.81
CA LYS A 133 15.98 -27.26 33.12
C LYS A 133 14.80 -28.22 33.18
N PHE A 134 14.14 -28.48 32.05
CA PHE A 134 12.93 -29.30 31.99
C PHE A 134 13.16 -30.65 31.32
N VAL A 135 14.15 -30.77 30.44
CA VAL A 135 14.43 -31.99 29.67
C VAL A 135 15.93 -32.25 29.48
N ASP A 136 16.35 -33.51 29.57
CA ASP A 136 17.74 -33.93 29.34
C ASP A 136 18.01 -34.18 27.85
N ILE A 137 18.51 -33.16 27.16
CA ILE A 137 18.84 -33.19 25.73
C ILE A 137 20.05 -34.09 25.38
N ALA A 138 20.70 -34.75 26.35
CA ALA A 138 21.87 -35.57 26.07
C ALA A 138 21.55 -36.90 25.36
N ASN A 139 20.31 -37.40 25.49
CA ASN A 139 19.94 -38.76 25.06
C ASN A 139 18.73 -38.81 24.12
N GLY A 140 18.35 -37.69 23.49
CA GLY A 140 17.21 -37.66 22.59
C GLY A 140 17.11 -36.36 21.80
N ASP A 141 16.28 -36.39 20.76
CA ASP A 141 16.02 -35.26 19.89
C ASP A 141 14.76 -34.50 20.33
N CYS A 142 14.82 -33.17 20.27
CA CYS A 142 13.67 -32.32 20.59
C CYS A 142 12.68 -32.36 19.41
N ILE A 143 11.52 -33.01 19.59
CA ILE A 143 10.50 -33.15 18.53
C ILE A 143 9.33 -32.17 18.67
N ALA A 144 9.17 -31.58 19.86
CA ALA A 144 8.22 -30.52 20.18
C ALA A 144 8.73 -29.72 21.40
N PRO A 145 8.17 -28.54 21.72
CA PRO A 145 8.65 -27.72 22.82
C PRO A 145 8.71 -28.48 24.15
N ASN A 146 9.92 -28.65 24.69
CA ASN A 146 10.22 -29.47 25.86
C ASN A 146 9.76 -30.95 25.78
N VAL A 147 9.64 -31.52 24.58
CA VAL A 147 9.30 -32.95 24.36
C VAL A 147 10.43 -33.64 23.61
N LEU A 148 11.03 -34.64 24.25
CA LEU A 148 12.12 -35.43 23.70
C LEU A 148 11.63 -36.75 23.10
N GLN A 149 12.25 -37.13 22.00
CA GLN A 149 12.27 -38.50 21.50
C GLN A 149 13.61 -39.13 21.86
N CYS A 150 13.58 -40.13 22.75
CA CYS A 150 14.75 -40.88 23.22
C CYS A 150 15.02 -42.13 22.38
#